data_AF-A0AAV3UI44-F1
#
_entry.id   AF-A0AAV3UI44-F1
#
_cell.length_a   1.000
_cell.length_b   1.000
_cell.length_c   1.000
_cell.angle_alpha   90.00
_cell.angle_beta   90.00
_cell.angle_gamma   90.00
#
_symmetry.space_group_name_H-M   'P 1'
#
loop_
_entity.id
_entity.type
_entity.pdbx_description
1 polymer ?
#
loop_
_entity_poly.entity_id
_entity_poly.type
_entity_poly.pdbx_seq_one_letter_code
_entity_poly.pdbx_strand_id
1 'polypeptide(L)'
;MPPPWRPATREDLHTYYTETFPEYVDALPSFVTLDGPKQYAIAFREPYPIRKQHAPERSFIRRDTWQTKGSSDRTNHQFDSQDHLVEFIQYPARYDPAQGSDYALADPDLLERPEPRPEAVYYALDHWERPWVLAVDIDAKDIAAQRASRESTANETDDDADIEQLQSAGILNSAPEGYPYAFTDIEDALEYGFTVQEIFEDDFAATETLVVYSGKAVISTCSIPIQNIATTSKVAR
;
A
#
# COMPACT_ATOMS: atom_id res chain seq x y z
N MET A 1 -1.70 -26.70 -12.17
CA MET A 1 -1.33 -25.31 -12.47
C MET A 1 -2.01 -24.42 -11.44
N PRO A 2 -1.31 -23.47 -10.81
CA PRO A 2 -1.95 -22.49 -9.95
C PRO A 2 -2.97 -21.69 -10.77
N PRO A 3 -4.10 -21.26 -10.17
CA PRO A 3 -5.07 -20.44 -10.86
C PRO A 3 -4.44 -19.11 -11.31
N PRO A 4 -4.87 -18.55 -12.46
CA PRO A 4 -4.39 -17.26 -12.90
C PRO A 4 -4.78 -16.16 -11.91
N TRP A 5 -3.93 -15.13 -11.81
CA TRP A 5 -4.24 -13.93 -11.06
C TRP A 5 -5.54 -13.32 -11.58
N ARG A 6 -6.45 -12.98 -10.65
CA ARG A 6 -7.69 -12.27 -10.95
C ARG A 6 -7.95 -11.21 -9.89
N PRO A 7 -8.69 -10.14 -10.20
CA PRO A 7 -9.22 -9.25 -9.18
C PRO A 7 -10.03 -10.05 -8.15
N ALA A 8 -9.82 -9.77 -6.85
CA ALA A 8 -10.66 -10.31 -5.79
C ALA A 8 -12.10 -9.80 -5.99
N THR A 9 -13.10 -10.65 -5.80
CA THR A 9 -14.52 -10.23 -5.81
C THR A 9 -14.89 -9.58 -4.48
N ARG A 10 -16.10 -9.02 -4.40
CA ARG A 10 -16.63 -8.49 -3.13
C ARG A 10 -16.73 -9.58 -2.06
N GLU A 11 -17.15 -10.79 -2.46
CA GLU A 11 -17.26 -11.95 -1.57
C GLU A 11 -15.88 -12.39 -1.09
N ASP A 12 -14.88 -12.44 -1.97
CA ASP A 12 -13.49 -12.76 -1.58
C ASP A 12 -12.97 -11.78 -0.52
N LEU A 13 -13.17 -10.47 -0.71
CA LEU A 13 -12.77 -9.46 0.27
C LEU A 13 -13.54 -9.61 1.59
N HIS A 14 -14.85 -9.90 1.52
CA HIS A 14 -15.65 -10.14 2.70
C HIS A 14 -15.13 -11.35 3.50
N THR A 15 -14.98 -12.51 2.85
CA THR A 15 -14.44 -13.73 3.47
C THR A 15 -13.04 -13.49 4.01
N TYR A 16 -12.17 -12.83 3.25
CA TYR A 16 -10.81 -12.54 3.72
C TYR A 16 -10.83 -11.73 5.02
N TYR A 17 -11.52 -10.59 5.08
CA TYR A 17 -11.50 -9.74 6.27
C TYR A 17 -12.26 -10.33 7.46
N THR A 18 -13.24 -11.22 7.23
CA THR A 18 -14.07 -11.77 8.32
C THR A 18 -13.60 -13.12 8.83
N GLU A 19 -13.00 -13.95 7.97
CA GLU A 19 -12.61 -15.33 8.31
C GLU A 19 -11.10 -15.52 8.30
N THR A 20 -10.37 -14.92 7.35
CA THR A 20 -8.93 -15.18 7.16
C THR A 20 -8.05 -14.19 7.92
N PHE A 21 -8.22 -12.89 7.71
CA PHE A 21 -7.42 -11.82 8.29
C PHE A 21 -7.26 -11.91 9.83
N PRO A 22 -8.29 -12.25 10.62
CA PRO A 22 -8.14 -12.43 12.07
C PRO A 22 -7.03 -13.40 12.48
N GLU A 23 -6.78 -14.45 11.69
CA GLU A 23 -5.74 -15.45 11.97
C GLU A 23 -4.32 -14.88 11.76
N TYR A 24 -4.18 -13.78 11.03
CA TYR A 24 -2.90 -13.15 10.70
C TYR A 24 -2.64 -11.85 11.48
N VAL A 25 -3.53 -11.45 12.40
CA VAL A 25 -3.36 -10.23 13.19
C VAL A 25 -2.05 -10.28 13.99
N ASP A 26 -1.75 -11.42 14.61
CA ASP A 26 -0.50 -11.63 15.36
C ASP A 26 0.76 -11.70 14.46
N ALA A 27 0.57 -11.85 13.14
CA ALA A 27 1.64 -11.85 12.15
C ALA A 27 1.85 -10.48 11.48
N LEU A 28 1.07 -9.45 11.86
CA LEU A 28 1.30 -8.10 11.37
C LEU A 28 2.70 -7.61 11.80
N PRO A 29 3.39 -6.80 10.97
CA PRO A 29 4.67 -6.24 11.35
C PRO A 29 4.60 -5.49 12.66
N SER A 30 5.64 -5.61 13.50
CA SER A 30 5.67 -5.07 14.87
C SER A 30 5.52 -3.55 14.96
N PHE A 31 5.72 -2.82 13.86
CA PHE A 31 5.51 -1.38 13.77
C PHE A 31 4.06 -1.01 13.42
N VAL A 32 3.22 -1.95 12.97
CA VAL A 32 1.78 -1.73 12.73
C VAL A 32 1.04 -1.76 14.08
N THR A 33 1.09 -0.65 14.79
CA THR A 33 0.50 -0.50 16.13
C THR A 33 -0.23 0.83 16.26
N LEU A 34 -1.04 0.97 17.30
CA LEU A 34 -1.73 2.23 17.64
C LEU A 34 -0.79 3.44 17.80
N ASP A 35 0.43 3.18 18.27
CA ASP A 35 1.44 4.20 18.50
C ASP A 35 2.48 4.29 17.39
N GLY A 36 2.41 3.40 16.41
CA GLY A 36 3.37 3.30 15.33
C GLY A 36 3.15 4.38 14.28
N PRO A 37 2.43 4.08 13.20
CA PRO A 37 2.19 5.03 12.12
C PRO A 37 1.36 6.21 12.62
N LYS A 38 1.63 7.40 12.08
CA LYS A 38 0.80 8.57 12.41
C LYS A 38 -0.61 8.49 11.83
N GLN A 39 -0.80 7.69 10.79
CA GLN A 39 -2.04 7.60 10.06
C GLN A 39 -2.21 6.22 9.41
N TYR A 40 -3.44 5.74 9.45
CA TYR A 40 -3.90 4.61 8.64
C TYR A 40 -4.81 5.11 7.52
N ALA A 41 -4.83 4.41 6.40
CA ALA A 41 -5.70 4.75 5.30
C ALA A 41 -6.31 3.51 4.64
N ILE A 42 -7.52 3.68 4.12
CA ILE A 42 -8.30 2.62 3.49
C ILE A 42 -8.72 3.09 2.11
N ALA A 43 -8.42 2.29 1.09
CA ALA A 43 -8.99 2.42 -0.24
C ALA A 43 -10.22 1.52 -0.35
N PHE A 44 -11.26 2.04 -0.99
CA PHE A 44 -12.47 1.30 -1.33
C PHE A 44 -12.57 1.15 -2.84
N ARG A 45 -12.93 -0.06 -3.27
CA ARG A 45 -13.24 -0.32 -4.68
C ARG A 45 -14.41 0.53 -5.18
N GLU A 46 -15.46 0.58 -4.36
CA GLU A 46 -16.63 1.40 -4.58
C GLU A 46 -16.60 2.57 -3.58
N PRO A 47 -16.70 3.83 -4.03
CA PRO A 47 -16.77 4.97 -3.12
C PRO A 47 -17.84 4.81 -2.03
N TYR A 48 -17.55 5.34 -0.85
CA TYR A 48 -18.43 5.25 0.31
C TYR A 48 -18.76 6.64 0.91
N PRO A 49 -20.04 7.04 1.07
CA PRO A 49 -20.52 8.20 1.81
C PRO A 49 -19.88 8.37 3.17
N ILE A 50 -19.74 9.64 3.48
CA ILE A 50 -19.51 10.14 4.82
C ILE A 50 -20.80 10.73 5.37
N ARG A 51 -20.86 10.96 6.68
CA ARG A 51 -22.02 11.52 7.38
C ARG A 51 -22.40 12.92 6.90
N LYS A 52 -21.43 13.70 6.42
CA LYS A 52 -21.63 15.06 5.91
C LYS A 52 -22.62 15.06 4.74
N GLN A 53 -23.74 15.75 4.93
CA GLN A 53 -24.75 15.91 3.89
C GLN A 53 -24.16 16.57 2.63
N HIS A 54 -24.57 16.07 1.46
CA HIS A 54 -24.16 16.56 0.14
C HIS A 54 -22.65 16.51 -0.14
N ALA A 55 -21.88 15.78 0.66
CA ALA A 55 -20.47 15.52 0.36
C ALA A 55 -20.34 14.40 -0.68
N PRO A 56 -19.33 14.45 -1.56
CA PRO A 56 -19.03 13.34 -2.43
C PRO A 56 -18.59 12.11 -1.62
N GLU A 57 -18.94 10.94 -2.13
CA GLU A 57 -18.48 9.67 -1.60
C GLU A 57 -16.94 9.57 -1.69
N ARG A 58 -16.35 8.75 -0.81
CA ARG A 58 -14.90 8.61 -0.68
C ARG A 58 -14.47 7.24 -1.16
N SER A 59 -13.61 7.21 -2.18
CA SER A 59 -12.85 6.00 -2.55
C SER A 59 -11.61 5.79 -1.69
N PHE A 60 -11.22 6.80 -0.90
CA PHE A 60 -10.04 6.75 -0.05
C PHE A 60 -10.28 7.57 1.22
N ILE A 61 -9.97 7.00 2.38
CA ILE A 61 -10.03 7.69 3.67
C ILE A 61 -8.72 7.56 4.42
N ARG A 62 -8.43 8.58 5.24
CA ARG A 62 -7.26 8.68 6.11
C ARG A 62 -7.72 8.91 7.54
N ARG A 63 -7.12 8.23 8.51
CA ARG A 63 -7.42 8.36 9.93
C ARG A 63 -6.13 8.48 10.70
N ASP A 64 -5.93 9.63 11.31
CA ASP A 64 -4.80 9.86 12.20
C ASP A 64 -4.92 8.93 13.41
N THR A 65 -3.80 8.42 13.90
CA THR A 65 -3.78 7.63 15.15
C THR A 65 -3.93 8.51 16.39
N TRP A 66 -3.53 9.77 16.26
CA TRP A 66 -3.58 10.77 17.32
C TRP A 66 -4.17 12.08 16.83
N GLN A 67 -4.99 12.70 17.68
CA GLN A 67 -5.30 14.12 17.55
C GLN A 67 -4.08 14.95 17.95
N THR A 68 -3.76 15.93 17.12
CA THR A 68 -2.68 16.89 17.39
C THR A 68 -3.23 18.30 17.49
N LYS A 69 -2.64 19.10 18.37
CA LYS A 69 -2.80 20.56 18.33
C LYS A 69 -1.71 21.16 17.44
N GLY A 70 -1.82 22.45 17.11
CA GLY A 70 -0.88 23.15 16.23
C GLY A 70 0.61 23.10 16.63
N SER A 71 0.96 22.57 17.81
CA SER A 71 2.34 22.29 18.27
C SER A 71 2.84 20.87 17.98
N SER A 72 2.08 20.04 17.25
CA SER A 72 2.33 18.60 17.05
C SER A 72 2.25 17.74 18.31
N ASP A 73 1.85 18.34 19.44
CA ASP A 73 1.63 17.59 20.68
C ASP A 73 0.41 16.68 20.56
N ARG A 74 0.63 15.41 20.90
CA ARG A 74 -0.38 14.35 20.97
C ARG A 74 -1.36 14.65 22.10
N THR A 75 -2.65 14.65 21.81
CA THR A 75 -3.68 14.90 22.84
C THR A 75 -4.53 13.68 23.13
N ASN A 76 -5.18 13.12 22.11
CA ASN A 76 -6.10 11.99 22.27
C ASN A 76 -5.76 10.93 21.23
N HIS A 77 -5.68 9.67 21.65
CA HIS A 77 -5.72 8.55 20.71
C HIS A 77 -7.07 8.54 20.00
N GLN A 78 -7.05 8.23 18.71
CA GLN A 78 -8.26 8.08 17.89
C GLN A 78 -8.77 6.64 17.90
N PHE A 79 -7.88 5.68 18.15
CA PHE A 79 -8.19 4.27 18.33
C PHE A 79 -8.04 3.90 19.81
N ASP A 80 -9.05 3.23 20.37
CA ASP A 80 -9.09 2.93 21.81
C ASP A 80 -8.25 1.71 22.21
N SER A 81 -8.00 0.81 21.25
CA SER A 81 -7.24 -0.42 21.45
C SER A 81 -6.76 -0.99 20.10
N GLN A 82 -5.83 -1.96 20.15
CA GLN A 82 -5.39 -2.68 18.95
C GLN A 82 -6.56 -3.39 18.30
N ASP A 83 -7.48 -3.94 19.11
CA ASP A 83 -8.72 -4.54 18.63
C ASP A 83 -9.56 -3.53 17.86
N HIS A 84 -9.69 -2.27 18.34
CA HIS A 84 -10.42 -1.23 17.61
C HIS A 84 -9.75 -0.93 16.25
N LEU A 85 -8.42 -0.92 16.15
CA LEU A 85 -7.72 -0.78 14.86
C LEU A 85 -8.03 -1.97 13.92
N VAL A 86 -8.00 -3.19 14.44
CA VAL A 86 -8.31 -4.41 13.68
C VAL A 86 -9.77 -4.38 13.21
N GLU A 87 -10.71 -4.03 14.10
CA GLU A 87 -12.13 -3.88 13.78
C GLU A 87 -12.37 -2.77 12.74
N PHE A 88 -11.62 -1.66 12.79
CA PHE A 88 -11.64 -0.63 11.76
C PHE A 88 -11.17 -1.16 10.41
N ILE A 89 -10.15 -1.99 10.36
CA ILE A 89 -9.71 -2.63 9.12
C ILE A 89 -10.80 -3.58 8.58
N GLN A 90 -11.39 -4.40 9.46
CA GLN A 90 -12.41 -5.37 9.05
C GLN A 90 -13.74 -4.72 8.62
N TYR A 91 -14.16 -3.69 9.36
CA TYR A 91 -15.47 -3.03 9.25
C TYR A 91 -15.33 -1.49 9.33
N PRO A 92 -14.76 -0.85 8.29
CA PRO A 92 -14.34 0.56 8.35
C PRO A 92 -15.45 1.54 8.69
N ALA A 93 -16.68 1.28 8.24
CA ALA A 93 -17.81 2.17 8.48
C ALA A 93 -18.39 2.06 9.89
N ARG A 94 -18.29 0.89 10.54
CA ARG A 94 -18.78 0.66 11.90
C ARG A 94 -17.80 1.18 12.95
N TYR A 95 -16.51 0.93 12.74
CA TYR A 95 -15.45 1.27 13.69
C TYR A 95 -14.57 2.42 13.19
N ASP A 96 -15.17 3.37 12.48
CA ASP A 96 -14.45 4.58 12.09
C ASP A 96 -14.01 5.34 13.36
N PRO A 97 -12.74 5.66 13.59
CA PRO A 97 -12.37 6.46 14.76
C PRO A 97 -12.93 7.90 14.69
N ALA A 98 -13.41 8.34 13.51
CA ALA A 98 -13.99 9.66 13.31
C ALA A 98 -15.51 9.73 13.61
N GLN A 99 -16.15 8.74 14.26
CA GLN A 99 -17.62 8.70 14.45
C GLN A 99 -18.22 9.98 15.06
N GLY A 100 -17.45 10.75 15.84
CA GLY A 100 -17.86 12.05 16.37
C GLY A 100 -17.86 13.22 15.36
N SER A 101 -17.54 12.98 14.09
CA SER A 101 -17.34 13.99 13.05
C SER A 101 -18.24 13.75 11.84
N ASP A 102 -18.61 14.83 11.14
CA ASP A 102 -19.30 14.75 9.84
C ASP A 102 -18.44 14.03 8.77
N TYR A 103 -17.13 13.90 9.00
CA TYR A 103 -16.20 13.23 8.09
C TYR A 103 -16.05 11.71 8.35
N ALA A 104 -16.74 11.16 9.36
CA ALA A 104 -16.86 9.71 9.50
C ALA A 104 -17.62 9.11 8.33
N LEU A 105 -17.32 7.85 8.02
CA LEU A 105 -18.13 7.05 7.12
C LEU A 105 -19.58 6.97 7.61
N ALA A 106 -20.51 6.93 6.66
CA ALA A 106 -21.92 6.77 6.97
C ALA A 106 -22.20 5.39 7.59
N ASP A 107 -23.17 5.32 8.48
CA ASP A 107 -23.57 4.07 9.12
C ASP A 107 -24.14 3.10 8.07
N PRO A 108 -23.56 1.89 7.91
CA PRO A 108 -24.04 0.93 6.92
C PRO A 108 -25.49 0.50 7.14
N ASP A 109 -25.99 0.50 8.37
CA ASP A 109 -27.37 0.07 8.68
C ASP A 109 -28.42 1.09 8.22
N LEU A 110 -27.99 2.31 7.87
CA LEU A 110 -28.84 3.38 7.35
C LEU A 110 -28.80 3.50 5.82
N LEU A 111 -28.08 2.62 5.12
CA LEU A 111 -27.89 2.68 3.67
C LEU A 111 -28.45 1.43 2.98
N GLU A 112 -29.10 1.63 1.84
CA GLU A 112 -29.57 0.53 0.96
C GLU A 112 -28.45 -0.03 0.08
N ARG A 113 -27.27 -0.27 0.68
CA ARG A 113 -26.13 -0.88 -0.02
C ARG A 113 -25.23 -1.58 0.97
N PRO A 114 -24.44 -2.58 0.54
CA PRO A 114 -23.75 -3.42 1.50
C PRO A 114 -22.57 -2.66 2.14
N GLU A 115 -22.25 -3.07 3.36
CA GLU A 115 -21.16 -2.52 4.16
C GLU A 115 -19.82 -2.59 3.39
N PRO A 116 -18.95 -1.56 3.49
CA PRO A 116 -17.73 -1.54 2.72
C PRO A 116 -16.71 -2.51 3.32
N ARG A 117 -15.90 -3.11 2.45
CA ARG A 117 -14.67 -3.79 2.82
C ARG A 117 -13.50 -3.06 2.15
N PRO A 118 -12.33 -2.97 2.80
CA PRO A 118 -11.15 -2.40 2.16
C PRO A 118 -10.83 -3.15 0.87
N GLU A 119 -10.46 -2.41 -0.16
CA GLU A 119 -9.71 -2.97 -1.29
C GLU A 119 -8.21 -3.02 -0.96
N ALA A 120 -7.73 -2.01 -0.22
CA ALA A 120 -6.38 -1.97 0.30
C ALA A 120 -6.32 -1.17 1.61
N VAL A 121 -5.36 -1.53 2.45
CA VAL A 121 -5.05 -0.87 3.72
C VAL A 121 -3.63 -0.33 3.64
N TYR A 122 -3.44 0.90 4.10
CA TYR A 122 -2.16 1.59 4.09
C TYR A 122 -1.86 2.14 5.48
N TYR A 123 -0.58 2.30 5.78
CA TYR A 123 -0.10 3.04 6.93
C TYR A 123 0.91 4.09 6.47
N ALA A 124 1.03 5.17 7.23
CA ALA A 124 1.99 6.22 6.93
C ALA A 124 3.41 5.81 7.36
N LEU A 125 4.41 6.20 6.56
CA LEU A 125 5.82 5.92 6.87
C LEU A 125 6.37 6.85 7.96
N ASP A 126 5.68 7.95 8.26
CA ASP A 126 5.97 8.74 9.44
C ASP A 126 5.30 8.15 10.67
N HIS A 127 6.09 8.04 11.74
CA HIS A 127 5.72 7.33 12.97
C HIS A 127 5.85 8.27 14.18
N TRP A 128 5.26 7.90 15.32
CA TRP A 128 5.34 8.71 16.55
C TRP A 128 6.53 8.34 17.43
N GLU A 129 6.88 7.08 17.46
CA GLU A 129 7.85 6.43 18.34
C GLU A 129 9.22 6.24 17.69
N ARG A 130 9.32 6.45 16.37
CA ARG A 130 10.56 6.30 15.59
C ARG A 130 10.72 7.38 14.52
N PRO A 131 11.94 7.61 14.02
CA PRO A 131 12.17 8.37 12.79
C PRO A 131 11.35 7.86 11.60
N TRP A 132 11.30 8.64 10.51
CA TRP A 132 10.66 8.21 9.28
C TRP A 132 11.22 6.87 8.80
N VAL A 133 10.31 5.95 8.45
CA VAL A 133 10.66 4.71 7.78
C VAL A 133 11.00 5.05 6.33
N LEU A 134 12.19 4.65 5.87
CA LEU A 134 12.55 4.73 4.47
C LEU A 134 11.98 3.50 3.76
N ALA A 135 11.31 3.70 2.63
CA ALA A 135 10.76 2.62 1.82
C ALA A 135 11.28 2.71 0.38
N VAL A 136 11.65 1.57 -0.19
CA VAL A 136 11.97 1.37 -1.60
C VAL A 136 10.92 0.42 -2.15
N ASP A 137 10.18 0.89 -3.16
CA ASP A 137 9.13 0.12 -3.84
C ASP A 137 9.67 -0.38 -5.17
N ILE A 138 9.72 -1.70 -5.34
CA ILE A 138 10.24 -2.39 -6.52
C ILE A 138 9.07 -3.09 -7.21
N ASP A 139 8.55 -2.47 -8.27
CA ASP A 139 7.39 -3.00 -8.99
C ASP A 139 7.79 -4.03 -10.04
N ALA A 140 7.22 -5.23 -9.97
CA ALA A 140 7.50 -6.30 -10.94
C ALA A 140 7.08 -5.91 -12.36
N LYS A 141 6.15 -4.95 -12.52
CA LYS A 141 5.79 -4.41 -13.84
C LYS A 141 6.96 -3.70 -14.52
N ASP A 142 7.80 -3.02 -13.74
CA ASP A 142 8.93 -2.25 -14.27
C ASP A 142 10.06 -3.21 -14.65
N ILE A 143 10.23 -4.30 -13.91
CA ILE A 143 11.14 -5.40 -14.24
C ILE A 143 10.69 -6.11 -15.52
N ALA A 144 9.39 -6.43 -15.63
CA ALA A 144 8.83 -7.04 -16.82
C ALA A 144 9.01 -6.16 -18.06
N ALA A 145 8.84 -4.83 -17.92
CA ALA A 145 9.10 -3.88 -18.99
C ALA A 145 10.58 -3.90 -19.42
N GLN A 146 11.52 -3.90 -18.46
CA GLN A 146 12.95 -4.01 -18.77
C GLN A 146 13.31 -5.31 -19.48
N ARG A 147 12.73 -6.45 -19.05
CA ARG A 147 12.94 -7.74 -19.69
C ARG A 147 12.46 -7.72 -21.14
N ALA A 148 11.26 -7.20 -21.39
CA ALA A 148 10.70 -7.06 -22.73
C ALA A 148 11.59 -6.19 -23.64
N SER A 149 12.15 -5.08 -23.12
CA SER A 149 13.08 -4.24 -23.87
C SER A 149 14.36 -4.99 -24.25
N ARG A 150 14.96 -5.77 -23.32
CA ARG A 150 16.18 -6.56 -23.59
C ARG A 150 15.96 -7.62 -24.65
N GLU A 151 14.84 -8.34 -24.59
CA GLU A 151 14.46 -9.35 -25.59
C GLU A 151 14.23 -8.72 -26.98
N SER A 152 13.75 -7.47 -27.02
CA SER A 152 13.55 -6.73 -28.28
C SER A 152 14.87 -6.23 -28.89
N THR A 153 15.80 -5.72 -28.07
CA THR A 153 17.13 -5.25 -28.52
C THR A 153 18.07 -6.36 -28.99
N ALA A 154 17.75 -7.64 -28.76
CA ALA A 154 18.49 -8.76 -29.31
C ALA A 154 18.33 -8.87 -30.85
N ASN A 155 17.36 -8.14 -31.44
CA ASN A 155 17.18 -8.00 -32.88
C ASN A 155 17.13 -6.52 -33.28
N GLU A 156 18.30 -6.00 -33.64
CA GLU A 156 18.56 -4.76 -34.41
C GLU A 156 18.59 -3.40 -33.67
N THR A 157 19.62 -2.65 -34.04
CA THR A 157 19.99 -1.28 -33.70
C THR A 157 19.02 -0.25 -34.29
N ASP A 158 18.34 0.54 -33.46
CA ASP A 158 18.22 2.01 -33.61
C ASP A 158 17.40 2.62 -32.46
N ASP A 159 17.93 3.69 -31.87
CA ASP A 159 17.53 4.36 -30.62
C ASP A 159 16.19 5.15 -30.66
N ASP A 160 15.26 4.84 -31.57
CA ASP A 160 14.02 5.64 -31.74
C ASP A 160 12.72 4.82 -31.93
N ALA A 161 12.75 3.51 -31.66
CA ALA A 161 11.64 2.58 -31.95
C ALA A 161 10.71 2.25 -30.77
N ASP A 162 10.72 3.05 -29.69
CA ASP A 162 10.26 2.57 -28.37
C ASP A 162 8.73 2.43 -28.17
N ILE A 163 7.87 2.95 -29.04
CA ILE A 163 6.40 2.90 -28.81
C ILE A 163 5.65 2.17 -29.93
N GLU A 164 5.97 2.42 -31.20
CA GLU A 164 5.30 1.74 -32.32
C GLU A 164 5.72 0.26 -32.44
N GLN A 165 6.94 -0.08 -32.02
CA GLN A 165 7.45 -1.46 -32.04
C GLN A 165 6.79 -2.31 -30.95
N LEU A 166 6.53 -1.72 -29.78
CA LEU A 166 5.75 -2.35 -28.70
C LEU A 166 4.29 -2.59 -29.09
N GLN A 167 3.69 -1.68 -29.87
CA GLN A 167 2.33 -1.86 -30.39
C GLN A 167 2.24 -2.96 -31.46
N SER A 168 3.23 -3.05 -32.35
CA SER A 168 3.24 -4.03 -33.46
C SER A 168 3.57 -5.46 -33.02
N ALA A 169 4.18 -5.64 -31.85
CA ALA A 169 4.34 -6.95 -31.19
C ALA A 169 3.06 -7.47 -30.51
N GLY A 170 1.95 -6.72 -30.53
CA GLY A 170 0.67 -7.11 -29.92
C GLY A 170 0.63 -6.96 -28.39
N ILE A 171 1.49 -6.12 -27.82
CA ILE A 171 1.70 -5.95 -26.36
C ILE A 171 0.70 -4.98 -25.71
N LEU A 172 -0.18 -4.35 -26.50
CA LEU A 172 -1.18 -3.40 -26.02
C LEU A 172 -2.55 -3.76 -26.60
N ASN A 173 -3.45 -4.34 -25.78
CA ASN A 173 -4.91 -4.07 -25.76
C ASN A 173 -5.71 -5.10 -24.93
N SER A 174 -5.68 -5.05 -23.59
CA SER A 174 -6.91 -5.27 -22.78
C SER A 174 -6.77 -5.01 -21.25
N ALA A 175 -7.88 -5.15 -20.51
CA ALA A 175 -8.06 -4.75 -19.11
C ALA A 175 -7.36 -5.70 -18.12
N PRO A 176 -6.70 -5.17 -17.06
CA PRO A 176 -5.35 -5.63 -16.66
C PRO A 176 -4.79 -6.82 -17.49
N GLU A 177 -4.81 -6.65 -18.80
CA GLU A 177 -4.31 -7.53 -19.86
C GLU A 177 -3.37 -6.61 -20.65
N GLY A 178 -2.29 -6.22 -19.98
CA GLY A 178 -1.30 -5.27 -20.45
C GLY A 178 -0.09 -5.45 -19.57
N TYR A 179 0.80 -6.34 -20.02
CA TYR A 179 1.97 -6.95 -19.33
C TYR A 179 1.64 -8.22 -18.52
N PRO A 180 1.80 -9.43 -19.11
CA PRO A 180 1.99 -10.62 -18.31
C PRO A 180 3.39 -10.54 -17.71
N TYR A 181 3.54 -9.91 -16.54
CA TYR A 181 4.73 -10.17 -15.75
C TYR A 181 4.66 -11.64 -15.32
N ALA A 182 5.67 -12.39 -15.69
CA ALA A 182 5.79 -13.79 -15.34
C ALA A 182 6.05 -13.90 -13.83
N PHE A 183 5.85 -15.10 -13.28
CA PHE A 183 6.25 -15.36 -11.89
C PHE A 183 7.72 -15.02 -11.65
N THR A 184 8.58 -15.19 -12.67
CA THR A 184 9.99 -14.80 -12.61
C THR A 184 10.20 -13.31 -12.39
N ASP A 185 9.35 -12.43 -12.93
CA ASP A 185 9.49 -10.98 -12.70
C ASP A 185 9.16 -10.60 -11.24
N ILE A 186 8.31 -11.40 -10.58
CA ILE A 186 8.04 -11.28 -9.13
C ILE A 186 9.22 -11.84 -8.33
N GLU A 187 9.79 -12.97 -8.74
CA GLU A 187 10.98 -13.55 -8.12
C GLU A 187 12.16 -12.57 -8.20
N ASP A 188 12.37 -11.93 -9.34
CA ASP A 188 13.39 -10.90 -9.53
C ASP A 188 13.11 -9.67 -8.66
N ALA A 189 11.85 -9.23 -8.55
CA ALA A 189 11.49 -8.14 -7.63
C ALA A 189 11.80 -8.50 -6.17
N LEU A 190 11.57 -9.76 -5.78
CA LEU A 190 11.88 -10.26 -4.43
C LEU A 190 13.39 -10.31 -4.21
N GLU A 191 14.16 -10.81 -5.17
CA GLU A 191 15.62 -10.84 -5.12
C GLU A 191 16.19 -9.42 -4.98
N TYR A 192 15.68 -8.45 -5.74
CA TYR A 192 16.08 -7.05 -5.60
C TYR A 192 15.67 -6.47 -4.25
N GLY A 193 14.50 -6.86 -3.71
CA GLY A 193 14.07 -6.46 -2.37
C GLY A 193 15.04 -6.92 -1.28
N PHE A 194 15.48 -8.18 -1.34
CA PHE A 194 16.49 -8.72 -0.42
C PHE A 194 17.88 -8.11 -0.63
N THR A 195 18.28 -7.88 -1.88
CA THR A 195 19.53 -7.14 -2.18
C THR A 195 19.51 -5.74 -1.58
N VAL A 196 18.39 -5.02 -1.68
CA VAL A 196 18.24 -3.69 -1.07
C VAL A 196 18.28 -3.75 0.45
N GLN A 197 17.70 -4.80 1.05
CA GLN A 197 17.80 -5.05 2.48
C GLN A 197 19.26 -5.23 2.92
N GLU A 198 20.05 -6.04 2.21
CA GLU A 198 21.48 -6.21 2.48
C GLU A 198 22.23 -4.88 2.38
N ILE A 199 21.96 -4.06 1.36
CA ILE A 199 22.54 -2.70 1.23
C ILE A 199 22.19 -1.84 2.45
N PHE A 200 20.94 -1.88 2.93
CA PHE A 200 20.56 -1.11 4.11
C PHE A 200 21.30 -1.56 5.38
N GLU A 201 21.48 -2.86 5.56
CA GLU A 201 22.17 -3.42 6.72
C GLU A 201 23.68 -3.14 6.66
N ASP A 202 24.32 -3.45 5.54
CA ASP A 202 25.77 -3.44 5.39
C ASP A 202 26.33 -2.02 5.16
N ASP A 203 25.70 -1.23 4.28
CA ASP A 203 26.23 0.08 3.87
C ASP A 203 25.67 1.24 4.71
N PHE A 204 24.43 1.11 5.19
CA PHE A 204 23.73 2.16 5.94
C PHE A 204 23.56 1.86 7.43
N ALA A 205 24.01 0.69 7.90
CA ALA A 205 23.88 0.24 9.28
C ALA A 205 22.43 0.33 9.81
N ALA A 206 21.45 0.02 8.95
CA ALA A 206 20.05 -0.04 9.35
C ALA A 206 19.86 -1.16 10.38
N THR A 207 19.23 -0.83 11.51
CA THR A 207 19.05 -1.78 12.62
C THR A 207 17.74 -2.57 12.53
N GLU A 208 16.81 -2.10 11.70
CA GLU A 208 15.53 -2.76 11.43
C GLU A 208 15.24 -2.63 9.94
N THR A 209 15.09 -3.78 9.28
CA THR A 209 14.77 -3.91 7.87
C THR A 209 13.64 -4.93 7.70
N LEU A 210 12.77 -4.71 6.71
CA LEU A 210 11.71 -5.63 6.37
C LEU A 210 11.42 -5.59 4.86
N VAL A 211 11.37 -6.76 4.26
CA VAL A 211 10.92 -6.96 2.87
C VAL A 211 9.50 -7.50 2.88
N VAL A 212 8.57 -6.77 2.26
CA VAL A 212 7.14 -7.11 2.18
C VAL A 212 6.73 -7.26 0.73
N TYR A 213 6.09 -8.37 0.40
CA TYR A 213 5.41 -8.54 -0.88
C TYR A 213 4.06 -7.83 -0.87
N SER A 214 3.85 -6.85 -1.75
CA SER A 214 2.63 -6.04 -1.82
C SER A 214 1.58 -6.60 -2.79
N GLY A 215 1.82 -7.80 -3.35
CA GLY A 215 0.96 -8.49 -4.32
C GLY A 215 1.35 -8.27 -5.78
N LYS A 216 1.97 -7.13 -6.13
CA LYS A 216 2.53 -6.87 -7.47
C LYS A 216 3.92 -6.25 -7.43
N ALA A 217 4.32 -5.75 -6.28
CA ALA A 217 5.63 -5.16 -6.04
C ALA A 217 6.22 -5.74 -4.76
N VAL A 218 7.47 -5.42 -4.52
CA VAL A 218 8.19 -5.75 -3.30
C VAL A 218 8.63 -4.45 -2.66
N ILE A 219 8.18 -4.22 -1.42
CA ILE A 219 8.51 -3.05 -0.65
C ILE A 219 9.58 -3.45 0.36
N SER A 220 10.78 -2.89 0.22
CA SER A 220 11.84 -2.98 1.22
C SER A 220 11.80 -1.73 2.09
N THR A 221 11.66 -1.91 3.40
CA THR A 221 11.61 -0.82 4.39
C THR A 221 12.78 -0.92 5.35
N CYS A 222 13.29 0.23 5.79
CA CYS A 222 14.30 0.28 6.83
C CYS A 222 14.13 1.49 7.76
N SER A 223 14.58 1.33 9.00
CA SER A 223 14.74 2.43 9.95
C SER A 223 16.22 2.83 9.99
N ILE A 224 16.53 4.02 9.48
CA ILE A 224 17.90 4.59 9.51
C ILE A 224 17.94 5.76 10.50
N PRO A 225 18.96 5.86 11.37
CA PRO A 225 19.15 7.05 12.21
C PRO A 225 19.28 8.33 11.38
N ILE A 226 18.50 9.35 11.74
CA ILE A 226 18.34 10.64 10.99
C ILE A 226 19.67 11.34 10.64
N GLN A 227 20.76 11.05 11.37
CA GLN A 227 22.07 11.65 11.13
C GLN A 227 22.66 11.33 9.74
N ASN A 228 22.12 10.33 9.02
CA ASN A 228 22.67 9.85 7.75
C ASN A 228 21.85 10.21 6.49
N ILE A 229 20.69 10.87 6.61
CA ILE A 229 19.84 11.20 5.46
C ILE A 229 19.63 12.70 5.36
N ALA A 230 20.38 13.36 4.48
CA ALA A 230 20.09 14.72 4.02
C ALA A 230 19.19 14.64 2.77
N THR A 231 17.97 15.13 2.86
CA THR A 231 17.06 15.24 1.70
C THR A 231 17.54 16.36 0.76
N THR A 232 18.42 16.07 -0.19
CA THR A 232 18.67 16.98 -1.32
C THR A 232 17.67 16.70 -2.44
N SER A 233 16.54 17.42 -2.43
CA SER A 233 15.67 17.51 -3.60
C SER A 233 16.28 18.46 -4.63
N LYS A 234 16.77 17.94 -5.76
CA LYS A 234 16.97 18.76 -6.96
C LYS A 234 15.59 19.10 -7.52
N VAL A 235 15.15 20.33 -7.30
CA VAL A 235 14.05 20.93 -8.06
C VAL A 235 14.58 21.20 -9.46
N ALA A 236 14.28 20.31 -10.41
CA ALA A 236 14.41 20.63 -11.82
C ALA A 236 13.30 21.64 -12.17
N ARG A 237 13.71 22.81 -12.69
CA ARG A 237 12.83 23.80 -13.30
C ARG A 237 12.46 23.39 -14.70
#